data_AF-A0A1G1H7G6-F1
#
_entry.id   AF-A0A1G1H7G6-F1
#
_cell.length_a   1.000
_cell.length_b   1.000
_cell.length_c   1.000
_cell.angle_alpha   90.00
_cell.angle_beta   90.00
_cell.angle_gamma   90.00
#
_symmetry.space_group_name_H-M   'P 1'
#
loop_
_entity.id
_entity.type
_entity.pdbx_description
1 polymer ?
#
loop_
_entity_poly.entity_id
_entity_poly.type
_entity_poly.pdbx_seq_one_letter_code
_entity_poly.pdbx_strand_id
1 'polypeptide(L)'
;MIRFLFSLLIVAIVSSPSYAAITADFTQEKNSNIPKGWELKEWKGKGEIIFENEDGIPFIHLKSSKNSFALHKELNFNIKEYPVITWRWKVSSLPDGADVRNRKTDDQAAQIYIVFPKFPAMINSRVVGYIWETSAPAGSVITSTKYSYTKYIVLRSGKERLGEWLEEKRNVYADYKMLFNEEPPLVGKVSVMIDTDNTKSSAESFFSAIRFEKEPVMLAEAPKPVEKGADALIGSANPKTKEIPVFLEDKKDKPDAAGAGKKEEIKTKKSGFAAIKSRIIPKTSPDAKASDTVIAVNSSILYISLAAFILILIAVVAVIAVKRPKKPKKIIM
;
A
#
# COMPACT_ATOMS: atom_id res chain seq x y z
N MET A 1 -54.32 -1.82 -33.31
CA MET A 1 -53.61 -0.65 -32.76
C MET A 1 -52.93 -1.08 -31.45
N ILE A 2 -51.75 -1.71 -31.54
CA ILE A 2 -51.02 -2.26 -30.39
C ILE A 2 -49.72 -1.48 -30.24
N ARG A 3 -49.64 -0.66 -29.18
CA ARG A 3 -48.45 0.10 -28.78
C ARG A 3 -47.52 -0.84 -28.01
N PHE A 4 -46.43 -1.30 -28.63
CA PHE A 4 -45.35 -1.99 -27.92
C PHE A 4 -44.28 -0.98 -27.50
N LEU A 5 -44.24 -0.71 -26.19
CA LEU A 5 -43.09 -0.11 -25.50
C LEU A 5 -41.91 -1.08 -25.60
N PHE A 6 -40.87 -0.71 -26.34
CA PHE A 6 -39.54 -1.29 -26.18
C PHE A 6 -38.75 -0.35 -25.27
N SER A 7 -38.77 -0.64 -23.97
CA SER A 7 -37.84 -0.04 -23.02
C SER A 7 -36.50 -0.72 -23.23
N LEU A 8 -35.57 -0.01 -23.86
CA LEU A 8 -34.19 -0.45 -24.09
C LEU A 8 -33.45 -0.39 -22.74
N LEU A 9 -33.40 -1.51 -22.01
CA LEU A 9 -32.56 -1.65 -20.83
C LEU A 9 -31.11 -1.79 -21.29
N ILE A 10 -30.41 -0.65 -21.43
CA ILE A 10 -28.97 -0.64 -21.59
C ILE A 10 -28.37 -1.03 -20.23
N VAL A 11 -28.08 -2.32 -20.05
CA VAL A 11 -27.19 -2.77 -18.98
C VAL A 11 -25.79 -2.32 -19.39
N ALA A 12 -25.38 -1.15 -18.90
CA ALA A 12 -23.99 -0.75 -18.97
C ALA A 12 -23.21 -1.71 -18.08
N ILE A 13 -22.55 -2.71 -18.69
CA ILE A 13 -21.50 -3.47 -18.03
C ILE A 13 -20.39 -2.44 -17.80
N VAL A 14 -20.37 -1.86 -16.60
CA VAL A 14 -19.22 -1.10 -16.12
C VAL A 14 -18.12 -2.13 -15.91
N SER A 15 -17.37 -2.43 -16.97
CA SER A 15 -16.10 -3.12 -16.85
C SER A 15 -15.18 -2.13 -16.14
N SER A 16 -15.07 -2.22 -14.82
CA SER A 16 -14.02 -1.53 -14.09
C SER A 16 -12.70 -1.90 -14.78
N PRO A 17 -11.94 -0.94 -15.32
CA PRO A 17 -10.68 -1.26 -15.96
C PRO A 17 -9.83 -2.02 -14.93
N SER A 18 -9.39 -3.22 -15.29
CA SER A 18 -8.43 -3.95 -14.48
C SER A 18 -7.13 -3.17 -14.51
N TYR A 19 -6.97 -2.21 -13.60
CA TYR A 19 -5.68 -1.59 -13.38
C TYR A 19 -4.73 -2.73 -13.01
N ALA A 20 -3.61 -2.82 -13.74
CA ALA A 20 -2.53 -3.72 -13.35
C ALA A 20 -2.19 -3.41 -11.88
N ALA A 21 -2.36 -4.39 -11.01
CA ALA A 21 -2.14 -4.27 -9.58
C ALA A 21 -1.18 -5.36 -9.12
N ILE A 22 -0.17 -4.98 -8.36
CA ILE A 22 0.69 -5.95 -7.69
C ILE A 22 -0.05 -6.38 -6.44
N THR A 23 -0.49 -7.64 -6.40
CA THR A 23 -1.30 -8.15 -5.29
C THR A 23 -0.48 -9.09 -4.42
N ALA A 24 -0.52 -8.85 -3.12
CA ALA A 24 -0.05 -9.74 -2.08
C ALA A 24 -1.28 -10.24 -1.32
N ASP A 25 -1.87 -11.33 -1.82
CA ASP A 25 -3.01 -12.00 -1.18
C ASP A 25 -2.55 -13.01 -0.11
N PHE A 26 -3.52 -13.49 0.67
CA PHE A 26 -3.30 -14.50 1.70
C PHE A 26 -3.89 -15.85 1.32
N THR A 27 -3.72 -16.27 0.05
CA THR A 27 -4.18 -17.57 -0.40
C THR A 27 -3.46 -18.68 0.37
N GLN A 28 -4.21 -19.59 1.00
CA GLN A 28 -3.66 -20.73 1.70
C GLN A 28 -3.20 -21.82 0.71
N GLU A 29 -2.00 -22.36 0.90
CA GLU A 29 -1.60 -23.61 0.23
C GLU A 29 -2.00 -24.83 1.08
N LYS A 30 -2.33 -25.93 0.41
CA LYS A 30 -2.75 -27.17 1.09
C LYS A 30 -1.66 -27.61 2.08
N ASN A 31 -2.06 -27.90 3.31
CA ASN A 31 -1.20 -28.31 4.42
C ASN A 31 -0.16 -27.25 4.87
N SER A 32 -0.36 -25.97 4.53
CA SER A 32 0.47 -24.86 5.00
C SER A 32 -0.31 -23.96 5.96
N ASN A 33 0.35 -23.53 7.04
CA ASN A 33 -0.11 -22.44 7.90
C ASN A 33 0.46 -21.07 7.45
N ILE A 34 1.23 -21.04 6.35
CA ILE A 34 1.82 -19.84 5.77
C ILE A 34 1.19 -19.58 4.40
N PRO A 35 0.79 -18.33 4.09
CA PRO A 35 0.16 -18.04 2.81
C PRO A 35 1.12 -18.23 1.64
N LYS A 36 0.58 -18.49 0.44
CA LYS A 36 1.36 -18.78 -0.77
C LYS A 36 2.39 -17.70 -1.09
N GLY A 37 3.65 -18.10 -1.18
CA GLY A 37 4.76 -17.19 -1.48
C GLY A 37 4.98 -16.13 -0.41
N TRP A 38 4.58 -16.41 0.83
CA TRP A 38 4.99 -15.67 2.02
C TRP A 38 5.97 -16.52 2.84
N GLU A 39 6.82 -15.86 3.60
CA GLU A 39 7.78 -16.47 4.51
C GLU A 39 7.50 -16.01 5.94
N LEU A 40 7.49 -16.95 6.89
CA LEU A 40 7.36 -16.65 8.32
C LEU A 40 8.71 -16.33 8.93
N LYS A 41 8.78 -15.22 9.65
CA LYS A 41 9.89 -14.88 10.54
C LYS A 41 9.39 -14.75 11.97
N GLU A 42 10.00 -15.53 12.87
CA GLU A 42 9.74 -15.46 14.31
C GLU A 42 10.99 -14.92 15.02
N TRP A 43 10.82 -13.88 15.84
CA TRP A 43 11.89 -13.36 16.69
C TRP A 43 11.80 -13.90 18.12
N LYS A 44 10.59 -14.09 18.62
CA LYS A 44 10.35 -14.66 19.95
C LYS A 44 9.07 -15.47 19.95
N GLY A 45 9.13 -16.67 20.53
CA GLY A 45 7.97 -17.57 20.60
C GLY A 45 7.55 -18.09 19.22
N LYS A 46 6.42 -18.78 19.20
CA LYS A 46 5.77 -19.27 17.97
C LYS A 46 4.57 -18.41 17.64
N GLY A 47 4.45 -18.00 16.38
CA GLY A 47 3.30 -17.24 15.89
C GLY A 47 2.11 -18.12 15.59
N GLU A 48 0.91 -17.59 15.80
CA GLU A 48 -0.35 -18.26 15.44
C GLU A 48 -0.98 -17.52 14.26
N ILE A 49 -1.15 -18.24 13.14
CA ILE A 49 -1.67 -17.74 11.87
C ILE A 49 -2.85 -18.63 11.50
N ILE A 50 -4.03 -18.04 11.43
CA ILE A 50 -5.27 -18.72 11.09
C ILE A 50 -5.78 -18.14 9.77
N PHE A 51 -6.17 -19.01 8.84
CA PHE A 51 -6.82 -18.59 7.60
C PHE A 51 -8.32 -18.55 7.83
N GLU A 52 -8.92 -17.43 7.49
CA GLU A 52 -10.35 -17.19 7.64
C GLU A 52 -10.92 -16.62 6.34
N ASN A 53 -12.23 -16.66 6.22
CA ASN A 53 -12.96 -16.15 5.07
C ASN A 53 -14.26 -15.52 5.56
N GLU A 54 -14.55 -14.31 5.07
CA GLU A 54 -15.76 -13.56 5.37
C GLU A 54 -16.33 -13.09 4.04
N ASP A 55 -17.54 -13.54 3.71
CA ASP A 55 -18.24 -13.24 2.44
C ASP A 55 -17.41 -13.52 1.17
N GLY A 56 -16.65 -14.61 1.18
CA GLY A 56 -15.80 -15.00 0.05
C GLY A 56 -14.46 -14.28 0.01
N ILE A 57 -14.19 -13.35 0.92
CA ILE A 57 -12.93 -12.61 0.99
C ILE A 57 -11.96 -13.34 1.94
N PRO A 58 -10.83 -13.87 1.45
CA PRO A 58 -9.84 -14.50 2.31
C PRO A 58 -9.06 -13.45 3.12
N PHE A 59 -8.72 -13.80 4.35
CA PHE A 59 -7.83 -13.03 5.21
C PHE A 59 -7.08 -13.95 6.17
N ILE A 60 -6.04 -13.41 6.79
CA ILE A 60 -5.34 -14.07 7.88
C ILE A 60 -5.67 -13.38 9.19
N HIS A 61 -5.77 -14.18 10.23
CA HIS A 61 -5.89 -13.78 11.62
C HIS A 61 -4.58 -14.14 12.32
N LEU A 62 -3.92 -13.12 12.86
CA LEU A 62 -2.68 -13.24 13.60
C LEU A 62 -2.97 -13.11 15.10
N LYS A 63 -2.55 -14.11 15.89
CA LYS A 63 -2.64 -14.06 17.35
C LYS A 63 -1.25 -14.00 17.96
N SER A 64 -1.06 -13.03 18.84
CA SER A 64 0.20 -12.80 19.53
C SER A 64 0.00 -12.85 21.04
N SER A 65 0.84 -13.62 21.73
CA SER A 65 0.88 -13.68 23.19
C SER A 65 2.33 -13.87 23.64
N LYS A 66 2.93 -12.81 24.20
CA LYS A 66 4.33 -12.78 24.63
C LYS A 66 5.33 -13.18 23.53
N ASN A 67 4.94 -13.03 22.27
CA ASN A 67 5.68 -13.47 21.07
C ASN A 67 5.78 -12.31 20.06
N SER A 68 6.60 -12.49 19.02
CA SER A 68 6.77 -11.51 17.93
C SER A 68 7.12 -12.24 16.64
N PHE A 69 6.32 -12.00 15.60
CA PHE A 69 6.48 -12.64 14.31
C PHE A 69 5.89 -11.80 13.16
N ALA A 70 6.40 -12.06 11.95
CA ALA A 70 5.95 -11.39 10.73
C ALA A 70 5.83 -12.40 9.58
N LEU A 71 4.95 -12.08 8.65
CA LEU A 71 4.89 -12.70 7.34
C LEU A 71 5.49 -11.73 6.32
N HIS A 72 6.37 -12.25 5.47
CA HIS A 72 7.12 -11.51 4.48
C HIS A 72 6.78 -12.00 3.07
N LYS A 73 6.52 -11.09 2.15
CA LYS A 73 6.41 -11.40 0.71
C LYS A 73 7.43 -10.59 -0.06
N GLU A 74 8.36 -11.29 -0.71
CA GLU A 74 9.33 -10.67 -1.61
C GLU A 74 8.59 -10.06 -2.80
N LEU A 75 9.00 -8.84 -3.16
CA LEU A 75 8.49 -8.05 -4.27
C LEU A 75 9.69 -7.46 -5.02
N ASN A 76 9.51 -7.10 -6.28
CA ASN A 76 10.56 -6.43 -7.04
C ASN A 76 9.94 -5.52 -8.10
N PHE A 77 9.69 -4.26 -7.73
CA PHE A 77 9.10 -3.28 -8.64
C PHE A 77 9.44 -1.84 -8.24
N ASN A 78 9.26 -0.92 -9.18
CA ASN A 78 9.45 0.50 -8.95
C ASN A 78 8.17 1.11 -8.35
N ILE A 79 8.27 1.65 -7.12
CA ILE A 79 7.11 2.26 -6.43
C ILE A 79 6.52 3.46 -7.19
N LYS A 80 7.27 4.09 -8.09
CA LYS A 80 6.74 5.19 -8.93
C LYS A 80 5.68 4.73 -9.93
N GLU A 81 5.72 3.47 -10.34
CA GLU A 81 4.75 2.91 -11.29
C GLU A 81 3.44 2.54 -10.60
N TYR A 82 3.51 2.09 -9.34
CA TYR A 82 2.37 1.68 -8.52
C TYR A 82 2.46 2.32 -7.12
N PRO A 83 2.33 3.65 -7.03
CA PRO A 83 2.66 4.39 -5.80
C PRO A 83 1.64 4.20 -4.70
N VAL A 84 0.42 3.79 -5.05
CA VAL A 84 -0.70 3.68 -4.11
C VAL A 84 -0.74 2.27 -3.57
N ILE A 85 -0.67 2.12 -2.25
CA ILE A 85 -0.97 0.87 -1.56
C ILE A 85 -2.37 0.94 -0.95
N THR A 86 -3.14 -0.14 -1.10
CA THR A 86 -4.46 -0.32 -0.49
C THR A 86 -4.49 -1.66 0.25
N TRP A 87 -5.01 -1.69 1.46
CA TRP A 87 -5.20 -2.94 2.22
C TRP A 87 -6.35 -2.80 3.22
N ARG A 88 -6.83 -3.94 3.73
CA ARG A 88 -7.78 -3.95 4.85
C ARG A 88 -7.17 -4.64 6.06
N TRP A 89 -7.40 -4.04 7.22
CA TRP A 89 -7.05 -4.65 8.51
C TRP A 89 -8.20 -4.51 9.52
N LYS A 90 -8.17 -5.35 10.54
CA LYS A 90 -9.02 -5.27 11.73
C LYS A 90 -8.14 -5.58 12.93
N VAL A 91 -8.38 -4.94 14.07
CA VAL A 91 -7.72 -5.27 15.34
C VAL A 91 -8.81 -5.58 16.35
N SER A 92 -8.74 -6.73 17.02
CA SER A 92 -9.71 -7.10 18.07
C SER A 92 -9.14 -6.85 19.47
N SER A 93 -7.81 -6.90 19.64
CA SER A 93 -7.16 -6.57 20.90
C SER A 93 -5.79 -5.92 20.68
N LEU A 94 -5.44 -4.99 21.57
CA LEU A 94 -4.19 -4.24 21.55
C LEU A 94 -3.25 -4.74 22.66
N PRO A 95 -1.92 -4.69 22.49
CA PRO A 95 -1.00 -4.98 23.57
C PRO A 95 -1.16 -3.97 24.70
N ASP A 96 -1.36 -4.46 25.92
CA ASP A 96 -1.59 -3.62 27.10
C ASP A 96 -0.35 -2.78 27.44
N GLY A 97 -0.54 -1.47 27.55
CA GLY A 97 0.53 -0.52 27.90
C GLY A 97 1.58 -0.33 26.80
N ALA A 98 1.32 -0.78 25.57
CA ALA A 98 2.22 -0.52 24.44
C ALA A 98 2.34 0.97 24.12
N ASP A 99 3.55 1.36 23.77
CA ASP A 99 3.89 2.67 23.24
C ASP A 99 5.17 2.53 22.40
N VAL A 100 5.01 2.61 21.07
CA VAL A 100 6.10 2.56 20.08
C VAL A 100 7.25 3.54 20.34
N ARG A 101 7.00 4.64 21.07
CA ARG A 101 8.02 5.64 21.39
C ARG A 101 9.00 5.16 22.47
N ASN A 102 8.67 4.09 23.18
CA ASN A 102 9.48 3.52 24.24
C ASN A 102 9.86 2.08 23.91
N ARG A 103 11.17 1.83 23.76
CA ARG A 103 11.74 0.53 23.40
C ARG A 103 11.30 -0.65 24.28
N LYS A 104 10.96 -0.40 25.55
CA LYS A 104 10.52 -1.45 26.50
C LYS A 104 9.06 -1.85 26.33
N THR A 105 8.30 -1.08 25.57
CA THR A 105 6.85 -1.24 25.32
C THR A 105 6.53 -1.12 23.83
N ASP A 106 7.54 -1.30 22.97
CA ASP A 106 7.45 -1.15 21.52
C ASP A 106 6.89 -2.43 20.88
N ASP A 107 5.58 -2.60 21.10
CA ASP A 107 4.73 -3.69 20.61
C ASP A 107 3.49 -3.10 19.93
N GLN A 108 3.04 -3.67 18.80
CA GLN A 108 1.84 -3.22 18.09
C GLN A 108 1.01 -4.38 17.55
N ALA A 109 -0.32 -4.23 17.62
CA ALA A 109 -1.27 -5.24 17.19
C ALA A 109 -1.26 -5.49 15.67
N ALA A 110 -1.04 -4.45 14.86
CA ALA A 110 -1.05 -4.56 13.41
C ALA A 110 -0.03 -3.62 12.77
N GLN A 111 0.81 -4.18 11.91
CA GLN A 111 1.90 -3.45 11.26
C GLN A 111 2.00 -3.89 9.80
N ILE A 112 2.10 -2.94 8.87
CA ILE A 112 2.48 -3.16 7.46
C ILE A 112 3.85 -2.53 7.24
N TYR A 113 4.79 -3.28 6.65
CA TYR A 113 6.13 -2.79 6.31
C TYR A 113 6.43 -2.88 4.84
N ILE A 114 6.84 -1.76 4.23
CA ILE A 114 7.40 -1.73 2.88
C ILE A 114 8.90 -1.53 2.97
N VAL A 115 9.65 -2.51 2.49
CA VAL A 115 11.11 -2.54 2.59
C VAL A 115 11.75 -2.15 1.27
N PHE A 116 12.66 -1.18 1.35
CA PHE A 116 13.42 -0.63 0.24
C PHE A 116 14.91 -0.99 0.45
N PRO A 117 15.38 -2.12 -0.12
CA PRO A 117 16.75 -2.57 0.06
C PRO A 117 17.76 -1.58 -0.54
N LYS A 118 18.82 -1.28 0.20
CA LYS A 118 19.97 -0.49 -0.29
C LYS A 118 21.26 -1.18 0.08
N PHE A 119 22.18 -1.33 -0.87
CA PHE A 119 23.43 -2.04 -0.61
C PHE A 119 24.34 -1.29 0.38
N PRO A 120 24.96 -1.99 1.35
CA PRO A 120 24.62 -3.34 1.82
C PRO A 120 23.27 -3.41 2.55
N ALA A 121 22.38 -4.30 2.08
CA ALA A 121 20.96 -4.35 2.46
C ALA A 121 20.72 -4.47 3.98
N MET A 122 21.59 -5.19 4.69
CA MET A 122 21.44 -5.45 6.11
C MET A 122 21.47 -4.19 6.98
N ILE A 123 22.15 -3.13 6.55
CA ILE A 123 22.36 -1.93 7.38
C ILE A 123 21.76 -0.66 6.77
N ASN A 124 21.51 -0.65 5.46
CA ASN A 124 21.06 0.53 4.73
C ASN A 124 19.62 0.43 4.23
N SER A 125 18.88 -0.66 4.45
CA SER A 125 17.49 -0.74 3.98
C SER A 125 16.62 0.31 4.68
N ARG A 126 15.78 0.99 3.90
CA ARG A 126 14.76 1.90 4.43
C ARG A 126 13.46 1.13 4.58
N VAL A 127 12.73 1.39 5.65
CA VAL A 127 11.44 0.74 5.91
C VAL A 127 10.40 1.79 6.22
N VAL A 128 9.34 1.84 5.40
CA VAL A 128 8.12 2.58 5.68
C VAL A 128 7.18 1.63 6.42
N GLY A 129 6.81 1.98 7.64
CA GLY A 129 5.86 1.23 8.45
C GLY A 129 4.53 1.96 8.60
N TYR A 130 3.42 1.23 8.50
CA TYR A 130 2.09 1.71 8.87
C TYR A 130 1.59 0.88 10.03
N ILE A 131 1.23 1.53 11.15
CA ILE A 131 0.92 0.83 12.39
C ILE A 131 -0.43 1.24 12.98
N TRP A 132 -1.07 0.28 13.63
CA TRP A 132 -2.14 0.51 14.60
C TRP A 132 -1.55 0.43 16.01
N GLU A 133 -1.51 1.55 16.70
CA GLU A 133 -0.78 1.73 17.95
C GLU A 133 -1.74 1.79 19.16
N THR A 134 -1.26 1.55 20.38
CA THR A 134 -2.08 1.59 21.62
C THR A 134 -2.22 2.99 22.25
N SER A 135 -1.15 3.78 22.29
CA SER A 135 -0.98 5.02 23.06
C SER A 135 -0.53 6.25 22.24
N ALA A 136 0.35 6.09 21.26
CA ALA A 136 0.85 7.13 20.37
C ALA A 136 -0.26 7.62 19.44
N PRO A 137 -0.46 8.95 19.29
CA PRO A 137 -1.58 9.48 18.50
C PRO A 137 -1.54 9.09 17.02
N ALA A 138 -2.71 8.88 16.41
CA ALA A 138 -2.83 8.76 14.97
C ALA A 138 -2.30 10.03 14.27
N GLY A 139 -1.68 9.86 13.11
CA GLY A 139 -0.96 10.89 12.37
C GLY A 139 0.50 11.11 12.82
N SER A 140 0.94 10.49 13.91
CA SER A 140 2.33 10.60 14.37
C SER A 140 3.30 9.94 13.39
N VAL A 141 4.45 10.59 13.17
CA VAL A 141 5.60 10.03 12.46
C VAL A 141 6.69 9.70 13.47
N ILE A 142 7.11 8.44 13.52
CA ILE A 142 7.98 7.93 14.59
C ILE A 142 9.17 7.19 13.97
N THR A 143 10.37 7.42 14.48
CA THR A 143 11.55 6.63 14.10
C THR A 143 11.70 5.48 15.09
N SER A 144 11.94 4.27 14.59
CA SER A 144 12.06 3.09 15.43
C SER A 144 13.17 3.22 16.46
N THR A 145 12.87 2.78 17.68
CA THR A 145 13.84 2.69 18.78
C THR A 145 14.82 1.52 18.62
N LYS A 146 14.53 0.60 17.68
CA LYS A 146 15.30 -0.62 17.37
C LYS A 146 16.18 -0.44 16.13
N TYR A 147 15.69 0.22 15.07
CA TYR A 147 16.43 0.45 13.83
C TYR A 147 16.13 1.82 13.19
N SER A 148 17.11 2.73 13.14
CA SER A 148 16.90 4.14 12.77
C SER A 148 16.40 4.38 11.34
N TYR A 149 16.53 3.41 10.43
CA TYR A 149 16.00 3.49 9.07
C TYR A 149 14.59 2.90 8.91
N THR A 150 14.00 2.40 9.99
CA THR A 150 12.56 2.14 10.05
C THR A 150 11.85 3.36 10.61
N LYS A 151 10.91 3.88 9.81
CA LYS A 151 10.04 4.99 10.22
C LYS A 151 8.59 4.58 10.06
N TYR A 152 7.81 4.87 11.08
CA TYR A 152 6.39 4.53 11.17
C TYR A 152 5.53 5.78 10.93
N ILE A 153 4.39 5.55 10.29
CA ILE A 153 3.24 6.45 10.31
C ILE A 153 2.14 5.74 11.10
N VAL A 154 1.72 6.34 12.21
CA VAL A 154 0.61 5.81 13.02
C VAL A 154 -0.68 6.13 12.28
N LEU A 155 -1.32 5.13 11.67
CA LEU A 155 -2.58 5.35 10.95
C LEU A 155 -3.78 5.31 11.90
N ARG A 156 -3.70 4.47 12.92
CA ARG A 156 -4.75 4.27 13.92
C ARG A 156 -4.13 4.18 15.31
N SER A 157 -4.88 4.59 16.31
CA SER A 157 -4.42 4.64 17.70
C SER A 157 -5.55 4.27 18.65
N GLY A 158 -5.21 3.52 19.68
CA GLY A 158 -6.10 3.17 20.76
C GLY A 158 -7.27 2.30 20.33
N LYS A 159 -8.26 2.23 21.23
CA LYS A 159 -9.38 1.29 21.17
C LYS A 159 -10.50 1.71 20.22
N GLU A 160 -10.35 2.83 19.54
CA GLU A 160 -11.36 3.32 18.60
C GLU A 160 -11.47 2.35 17.41
N ARG A 161 -12.69 1.92 17.09
CA ARG A 161 -13.00 1.03 15.95
C ARG A 161 -12.34 -0.35 16.02
N LEU A 162 -12.01 -0.83 17.22
CA LEU A 162 -11.65 -2.24 17.39
C LEU A 162 -12.82 -3.13 16.94
N GLY A 163 -12.49 -4.26 16.30
CA GLY A 163 -13.46 -5.19 15.73
C GLY A 163 -14.02 -4.78 14.37
N GLU A 164 -13.69 -3.60 13.85
CA GLU A 164 -14.14 -3.15 12.53
C GLU A 164 -13.07 -3.41 11.44
N TRP A 165 -13.52 -3.85 10.27
CA TRP A 165 -12.68 -3.90 9.08
C TRP A 165 -12.50 -2.52 8.48
N LEU A 166 -11.25 -2.05 8.43
CA LEU A 166 -10.90 -0.74 7.88
C LEU A 166 -10.08 -0.92 6.62
N GLU A 167 -10.39 -0.13 5.59
CA GLU A 167 -9.53 0.02 4.43
C GLU A 167 -8.60 1.23 4.62
N GLU A 168 -7.32 1.02 4.36
CA GLU A 168 -6.31 2.08 4.33
C GLU A 168 -5.78 2.22 2.90
N LYS A 169 -5.51 3.47 2.50
CA LYS A 169 -4.96 3.83 1.20
C LYS A 169 -3.87 4.88 1.36
N ARG A 170 -2.66 4.61 0.86
CA ARG A 170 -1.49 5.49 1.03
C ARG A 170 -0.68 5.62 -0.25
N ASN A 171 -0.10 6.79 -0.49
CA ASN A 171 0.91 6.97 -1.52
C ASN A 171 2.30 6.70 -0.89
N VAL A 172 2.81 5.49 -1.08
CA VAL A 172 4.08 5.04 -0.46
C VAL A 172 5.27 5.79 -1.03
N TYR A 173 5.22 6.22 -2.29
CA TYR A 173 6.28 7.05 -2.87
C TYR A 173 6.38 8.40 -2.14
N ALA A 174 5.25 9.08 -1.94
CA ALA A 174 5.19 10.32 -1.19
C ALA A 174 5.61 10.13 0.28
N ASP A 175 5.14 9.06 0.92
CA ASP A 175 5.50 8.75 2.30
C ASP A 175 7.01 8.46 2.43
N TYR A 176 7.61 7.70 1.51
CA TYR A 176 9.05 7.48 1.49
C TYR A 176 9.83 8.80 1.39
N LYS A 177 9.42 9.68 0.46
CA LYS A 177 10.06 10.99 0.25
C LYS A 177 9.96 11.86 1.50
N MET A 178 8.79 11.91 2.12
CA MET A 178 8.57 12.64 3.37
C MET A 178 9.46 12.11 4.51
N LEU A 179 9.58 10.78 4.63
CA LEU A 179 10.25 10.13 5.75
C LEU A 179 11.79 10.16 5.64
N PHE A 180 12.32 10.02 4.43
CA PHE A 180 13.76 9.82 4.19
C PHE A 180 14.42 10.95 3.40
N ASN A 181 13.65 11.82 2.74
CA ASN A 181 14.17 12.86 1.85
C ASN A 181 15.11 12.31 0.75
N GLU A 182 14.82 11.11 0.25
CA GLU A 182 15.62 10.36 -0.73
C GLU A 182 14.70 9.81 -1.83
N GLU A 183 15.24 9.54 -3.02
CA GLU A 183 14.50 8.71 -4.00
C GLU A 183 14.50 7.23 -3.56
N PRO A 184 13.35 6.55 -3.58
CA PRO A 184 13.29 5.14 -3.22
C PRO A 184 13.97 4.28 -4.29
N PRO A 185 14.73 3.25 -3.90
CA PRO A 185 15.09 2.15 -4.78
C PRO A 185 13.83 1.31 -5.10
N LEU A 186 14.03 0.17 -5.78
CA LEU A 186 12.97 -0.81 -5.95
C LEU A 186 12.43 -1.28 -4.60
N VAL A 187 11.13 -1.56 -4.54
CA VAL A 187 10.52 -2.27 -3.41
C VAL A 187 11.06 -3.69 -3.43
N GLY A 188 11.62 -4.13 -2.31
CA GLY A 188 12.12 -5.51 -2.16
C GLY A 188 11.13 -6.42 -1.45
N LYS A 189 10.28 -5.88 -0.57
CA LYS A 189 9.38 -6.70 0.24
C LYS A 189 8.21 -5.91 0.84
N VAL A 190 7.06 -6.57 0.96
CA VAL A 190 5.98 -6.19 1.89
C VAL A 190 5.92 -7.17 3.06
N SER A 191 5.61 -6.69 4.26
CA SER A 191 5.43 -7.55 5.43
C SER A 191 4.20 -7.16 6.23
N VAL A 192 3.57 -8.14 6.87
CA VAL A 192 2.60 -7.92 7.95
C VAL A 192 3.18 -8.46 9.24
N MET A 193 2.99 -7.74 10.35
CA MET A 193 3.60 -8.09 11.63
C MET A 193 2.67 -7.80 12.80
N ILE A 194 2.81 -8.63 13.83
CA ILE A 194 2.22 -8.45 15.16
C ILE A 194 3.28 -8.79 16.22
N ASP A 195 3.34 -8.01 17.29
CA ASP A 195 4.23 -8.29 18.43
C ASP A 195 3.65 -7.86 19.77
N THR A 196 3.95 -8.66 20.78
CA THR A 196 3.52 -8.50 22.19
C THR A 196 4.66 -8.88 23.14
N ASP A 197 5.89 -8.86 22.64
CA ASP A 197 7.01 -9.51 23.29
C ASP A 197 7.67 -8.63 24.36
N ASN A 198 7.58 -7.30 24.21
CA ASN A 198 8.15 -6.33 25.12
C ASN A 198 7.22 -6.04 26.32
N THR A 199 5.94 -5.83 26.06
CA THR A 199 4.86 -5.68 27.05
C THR A 199 4.51 -6.99 27.75
N LYS A 200 4.82 -8.15 27.13
CA LYS A 200 4.45 -9.49 27.61
C LYS A 200 2.92 -9.68 27.74
N SER A 201 2.16 -8.97 26.92
CA SER A 201 0.70 -9.01 26.85
C SER A 201 0.24 -9.90 25.70
N SER A 202 -0.93 -9.60 25.12
CA SER A 202 -1.50 -10.26 23.95
C SER A 202 -2.15 -9.27 23.01
N ALA A 203 -2.27 -9.63 21.74
CA ALA A 203 -2.92 -8.85 20.70
C ALA A 203 -3.44 -9.78 19.59
N GLU A 204 -4.44 -9.29 18.86
CA GLU A 204 -5.05 -10.00 17.75
C GLU A 204 -5.37 -9.01 16.62
N SER A 205 -4.97 -9.38 15.41
CA SER A 205 -5.22 -8.60 14.21
C SER A 205 -5.50 -9.46 13.01
N PHE A 206 -6.13 -8.84 12.01
CA PHE A 206 -6.59 -9.50 10.81
C PHE A 206 -6.14 -8.68 9.61
N PHE A 207 -5.70 -9.35 8.54
CA PHE A 207 -5.24 -8.71 7.32
C PHE A 207 -5.86 -9.37 6.10
N SER A 208 -6.45 -8.56 5.22
CA SER A 208 -6.84 -8.97 3.88
C SER A 208 -5.85 -8.46 2.84
N ALA A 209 -6.01 -8.90 1.59
CA ALA A 209 -5.06 -8.70 0.50
C ALA A 209 -4.54 -7.26 0.41
N ILE A 210 -3.23 -7.15 0.20
CA ILE A 210 -2.55 -5.87 -0.03
C ILE A 210 -2.39 -5.68 -1.53
N ARG A 211 -2.68 -4.48 -2.03
CA ARG A 211 -2.59 -4.15 -3.45
C ARG A 211 -1.74 -2.91 -3.64
N PHE A 212 -0.85 -2.94 -4.61
CA PHE A 212 -0.21 -1.75 -5.15
C PHE A 212 -0.80 -1.42 -6.51
N GLU A 213 -1.22 -0.18 -6.68
CA GLU A 213 -2.02 0.28 -7.79
C GLU A 213 -1.42 1.56 -8.37
N LYS A 214 -1.73 1.81 -9.64
CA LYS A 214 -1.47 3.11 -10.24
C LYS A 214 -2.32 4.16 -9.55
N GLU A 215 -1.77 5.35 -9.36
CA GLU A 215 -2.60 6.47 -8.99
C GLU A 215 -3.63 6.71 -10.11
N PRO A 216 -4.92 6.89 -9.80
CA PRO A 216 -5.89 7.24 -10.83
C PRO A 216 -5.40 8.51 -11.49
N VAL A 217 -5.10 8.44 -12.79
CA VAL A 217 -5.00 9.65 -13.59
C VAL A 217 -6.41 10.22 -13.58
N MET A 218 -6.68 11.15 -12.67
CA MET A 218 -7.83 12.03 -12.82
C MET A 218 -7.61 12.69 -14.17
N LEU A 219 -8.37 12.26 -15.19
CA LEU A 219 -8.41 12.99 -16.45
C LEU A 219 -8.84 14.38 -16.04
N ALA A 220 -7.88 15.31 -15.98
CA ALA A 220 -8.16 16.71 -15.74
C ALA A 220 -9.28 17.07 -16.72
N GLU A 221 -10.41 17.55 -16.19
CA GLU A 221 -11.45 18.12 -17.04
C GLU A 221 -10.74 19.06 -18.02
N ALA A 222 -10.81 18.74 -19.30
CA ALA A 222 -10.21 19.57 -20.33
C ALA A 222 -10.68 21.01 -20.07
N PRO A 223 -9.78 22.01 -20.06
CA PRO A 223 -10.20 23.38 -19.85
C PRO A 223 -11.34 23.68 -20.82
N LYS A 224 -12.52 24.03 -20.27
CA LYS A 224 -13.67 24.40 -21.09
C LYS A 224 -13.18 25.45 -22.09
N PRO A 225 -13.52 25.32 -23.39
CA PRO A 225 -13.17 26.33 -24.37
C PRO A 225 -13.63 27.68 -23.84
N VAL A 226 -12.69 28.59 -23.60
CA VAL A 226 -13.03 29.98 -23.30
C VAL A 226 -13.67 30.50 -24.59
N GLU A 227 -14.99 30.65 -24.59
CA GLU A 227 -15.67 31.41 -25.63
C GLU A 227 -15.07 32.81 -25.60
N LYS A 228 -14.22 33.11 -26.59
CA LYS A 228 -13.82 34.48 -26.86
C LYS A 228 -15.06 35.21 -27.33
N GLY A 229 -15.71 35.91 -26.40
CA GLY A 229 -16.65 36.98 -26.72
C GLY A 229 -15.92 37.96 -27.63
N ALA A 230 -16.29 37.97 -28.90
CA ALA A 230 -15.98 39.06 -29.80
C ALA A 230 -16.85 40.23 -29.34
N ASP A 231 -16.29 41.15 -28.57
CA ASP A 231 -16.74 42.54 -28.53
C ASP A 231 -15.70 43.45 -27.86
N ALA A 232 -15.60 44.65 -28.42
CA ALA A 232 -14.87 45.84 -27.96
C ALA A 232 -13.34 45.88 -28.16
N LEU A 233 -12.96 46.14 -29.41
CA LEU A 233 -11.92 47.14 -29.70
C LEU A 233 -12.45 48.54 -29.31
N ILE A 234 -11.63 49.32 -28.62
CA ILE A 234 -11.36 50.78 -28.75
C ILE A 234 -10.87 51.29 -27.38
N GLY A 235 -9.65 51.88 -27.33
CA GLY A 235 -9.33 52.85 -26.27
C GLY A 235 -7.89 52.94 -25.76
N SER A 236 -7.02 53.56 -26.56
CA SER A 236 -5.94 54.50 -26.18
C SER A 236 -4.75 54.08 -25.27
N ALA A 237 -3.59 54.62 -25.67
CA ALA A 237 -2.24 54.37 -25.22
C ALA A 237 -1.79 55.04 -23.90
N ASN A 238 -0.70 54.47 -23.38
CA ASN A 238 0.54 55.07 -22.85
C ASN A 238 0.75 55.24 -21.31
N PRO A 239 2.02 55.26 -20.83
CA PRO A 239 2.49 54.33 -19.81
C PRO A 239 3.09 55.05 -18.58
N LYS A 240 3.15 54.40 -17.42
CA LYS A 240 4.05 54.85 -16.35
C LYS A 240 4.71 53.68 -15.64
N THR A 241 6.01 53.60 -15.88
CA THR A 241 7.05 52.98 -15.06
C THR A 241 6.98 53.45 -13.61
N LYS A 242 7.16 52.52 -12.66
CA LYS A 242 7.71 52.72 -11.31
C LYS A 242 8.05 51.33 -10.77
N GLU A 243 9.29 50.89 -10.95
CA GLU A 243 10.39 51.01 -9.97
C GLU A 243 10.27 50.03 -8.79
N ILE A 244 11.25 49.13 -8.76
CA ILE A 244 11.59 48.17 -7.71
C ILE A 244 12.30 48.94 -6.58
N PRO A 245 12.01 48.70 -5.29
CA PRO A 245 12.98 48.94 -4.25
C PRO A 245 13.73 47.65 -3.94
N VAL A 246 14.99 47.64 -4.35
CA VAL A 246 16.08 46.99 -3.64
C VAL A 246 16.21 47.72 -2.31
N PHE A 247 16.22 47.01 -1.18
CA PHE A 247 16.75 47.56 0.06
C PHE A 247 17.83 46.65 0.62
N LEU A 248 18.91 47.33 0.96
CA LEU A 248 20.25 46.86 1.28
C LEU A 248 20.32 46.23 2.68
N GLU A 249 21.29 45.34 2.79
CA GLU A 249 21.95 44.94 4.03
C GLU A 249 22.30 46.17 4.88
N ASP A 250 22.17 46.02 6.20
CA ASP A 250 23.05 46.74 7.10
C ASP A 250 23.59 45.86 8.23
N LYS A 251 24.81 46.22 8.59
CA LYS A 251 25.82 45.45 9.30
C LYS A 251 25.63 45.40 10.81
N LYS A 252 26.27 44.37 11.39
CA LYS A 252 27.05 44.33 12.64
C LYS A 252 26.41 44.90 13.91
N ASP A 253 26.38 44.08 14.96
CA ASP A 253 27.40 44.21 16.00
C ASP A 253 27.53 42.98 16.89
N LYS A 254 28.78 42.77 17.29
CA LYS A 254 29.32 41.74 18.18
C LYS A 254 29.61 42.42 19.52
N PRO A 255 29.66 41.69 20.64
CA PRO A 255 30.89 41.82 21.43
C PRO A 255 31.44 40.49 21.92
N ASP A 256 32.71 40.58 22.32
CA ASP A 256 33.69 39.51 22.44
C ASP A 256 33.67 38.70 23.75
N ALA A 257 34.29 37.53 23.59
CA ALA A 257 34.95 36.61 24.51
C ALA A 257 35.20 37.03 25.98
N ALA A 258 35.04 36.06 26.90
CA ALA A 258 36.15 35.27 27.46
C ALA A 258 35.66 34.35 28.60
N GLY A 259 36.21 33.13 28.69
CA GLY A 259 35.96 32.22 29.81
C GLY A 259 36.44 30.80 29.56
N ALA A 260 37.76 30.60 29.61
CA ALA A 260 38.41 29.30 29.54
C ALA A 260 38.15 28.46 30.82
N GLY A 261 37.88 27.16 30.66
CA GLY A 261 37.72 26.25 31.80
C GLY A 261 37.74 24.77 31.38
N LYS A 262 38.93 24.17 31.52
CA LYS A 262 39.26 22.73 31.71
C LYS A 262 38.53 21.63 30.91
N LYS A 263 39.36 20.93 30.15
CA LYS A 263 39.20 19.53 29.71
C LYS A 263 38.95 18.61 30.91
N GLU A 264 37.90 17.79 30.85
CA GLU A 264 37.88 16.49 31.49
C GLU A 264 37.53 15.41 30.47
N GLU A 265 38.42 14.44 30.42
CA GLU A 265 38.49 13.31 29.52
C GLU A 265 37.73 12.14 30.15
N ILE A 266 36.47 11.92 29.75
CA ILE A 266 35.71 10.74 30.19
C ILE A 266 35.87 9.64 29.15
N LYS A 267 36.65 8.64 29.56
CA LYS A 267 36.93 7.37 28.88
C LYS A 267 35.69 6.73 28.27
N THR A 268 35.83 6.43 26.98
CA THR A 268 35.03 5.50 26.20
C THR A 268 34.97 4.12 26.86
N LYS A 269 33.78 3.67 27.27
CA LYS A 269 33.47 2.24 27.43
C LYS A 269 32.67 1.77 26.22
N LYS A 270 33.39 1.13 25.29
CA LYS A 270 32.80 0.21 24.30
C LYS A 270 32.14 -0.94 25.04
N SER A 271 30.82 -1.00 25.12
CA SER A 271 30.10 -2.23 25.48
C SER A 271 29.71 -2.98 24.21
N GLY A 272 30.13 -4.25 24.15
CA GLY A 272 30.29 -5.04 22.94
C GLY A 272 29.01 -5.43 22.20
N PHE A 273 29.12 -5.38 20.88
CA PHE A 273 28.38 -6.27 19.99
C PHE A 273 28.99 -7.67 20.07
N ALA A 274 28.29 -8.61 20.71
CA ALA A 274 28.59 -10.03 20.59
C ALA A 274 28.17 -10.49 19.19
N ALA A 275 29.16 -10.71 18.32
CA ALA A 275 28.99 -11.35 17.02
C ALA A 275 28.66 -12.84 17.23
N ILE A 276 27.43 -13.25 16.91
CA ILE A 276 27.11 -14.67 16.76
C ILE A 276 27.67 -15.11 15.41
N LYS A 277 28.78 -15.86 15.44
CA LYS A 277 29.34 -16.56 14.28
C LYS A 277 28.45 -17.76 13.96
N SER A 278 27.57 -17.67 12.96
CA SER A 278 27.03 -18.86 12.29
C SER A 278 27.98 -19.28 11.16
N ARG A 279 28.51 -20.49 11.30
CA ARG A 279 29.41 -21.19 10.38
C ARG A 279 28.69 -21.45 9.05
N ILE A 280 29.13 -20.80 7.97
CA ILE A 280 28.65 -21.08 6.60
C ILE A 280 29.60 -22.11 5.96
N ILE A 281 29.04 -23.26 5.60
CA ILE A 281 29.63 -24.21 4.66
C ILE A 281 29.29 -23.69 3.24
N PRO A 282 30.25 -23.46 2.34
CA PRO A 282 29.93 -23.05 0.98
C PRO A 282 29.47 -24.29 0.19
N LYS A 283 28.23 -24.28 -0.31
CA LYS A 283 27.83 -25.11 -1.44
C LYS A 283 27.80 -24.22 -2.68
N THR A 284 28.70 -24.51 -3.60
CA THR A 284 28.69 -24.05 -4.98
C THR A 284 27.74 -24.93 -5.80
N SER A 285 26.83 -24.32 -6.57
CA SER A 285 26.37 -24.83 -7.87
C SER A 285 25.50 -23.81 -8.61
N PRO A 286 25.44 -23.87 -9.96
CA PRO A 286 25.23 -22.73 -10.84
C PRO A 286 23.78 -22.54 -11.32
N ASP A 287 23.54 -21.37 -11.91
CA ASP A 287 22.50 -21.03 -12.90
C ASP A 287 21.04 -21.37 -12.55
N ALA A 288 20.34 -20.36 -12.03
CA ALA A 288 18.88 -20.28 -12.11
C ALA A 288 18.48 -19.00 -12.87
N LYS A 289 18.02 -19.19 -14.11
CA LYS A 289 17.34 -18.17 -14.90
C LYS A 289 16.20 -17.56 -14.10
N ALA A 290 16.12 -16.22 -14.10
CA ALA A 290 14.98 -15.48 -13.59
C ALA A 290 13.69 -15.95 -14.29
N SER A 291 12.74 -16.43 -13.51
CA SER A 291 11.38 -16.73 -13.96
C SER A 291 10.49 -15.52 -13.73
N ASP A 292 10.18 -14.79 -14.80
CA ASP A 292 9.15 -13.75 -14.80
C ASP A 292 7.82 -14.37 -14.42
N THR A 293 7.37 -14.14 -13.19
CA THR A 293 6.02 -14.53 -12.75
C THR A 293 5.16 -13.28 -12.75
N VAL A 294 4.67 -12.92 -13.92
CA VAL A 294 3.44 -12.13 -14.05
C VAL A 294 2.28 -13.11 -13.88
N ILE A 295 1.54 -12.99 -12.78
CA ILE A 295 0.33 -13.79 -12.59
C ILE A 295 -0.71 -13.30 -13.60
N ALA A 296 -0.86 -14.06 -14.69
CA ALA A 296 -1.97 -13.91 -15.61
C ALA A 296 -3.27 -14.22 -14.84
N VAL A 297 -4.19 -13.26 -14.84
CA VAL A 297 -5.53 -13.44 -14.26
C VAL A 297 -6.22 -14.55 -15.07
N ASN A 298 -6.70 -15.55 -14.33
CA ASN A 298 -7.25 -16.81 -14.81
C ASN A 298 -8.24 -16.63 -15.98
N SER A 299 -7.82 -17.03 -17.20
CA SER A 299 -8.58 -16.92 -18.46
C SER A 299 -9.97 -17.56 -18.40
N SER A 300 -10.17 -18.47 -17.45
CA SER A 300 -11.41 -19.21 -17.21
C SER A 300 -12.61 -18.32 -16.88
N ILE A 301 -12.40 -17.18 -16.20
CA ILE A 301 -13.49 -16.24 -15.84
C ILE A 301 -13.95 -15.44 -17.07
N LEU A 302 -13.02 -15.09 -17.97
CA LEU A 302 -13.37 -14.45 -19.25
C LEU A 302 -14.18 -15.39 -20.15
N TYR A 303 -13.84 -16.68 -20.18
CA TYR A 303 -14.54 -17.67 -21.01
C TYR A 303 -15.99 -17.90 -20.58
N ILE A 304 -16.26 -17.95 -19.27
CA ILE A 304 -17.63 -18.12 -18.75
C ILE A 304 -18.50 -16.90 -19.11
N SER A 305 -17.94 -15.70 -19.04
CA SER A 305 -18.63 -14.45 -19.42
C SER A 305 -18.93 -14.39 -20.92
N LEU A 306 -17.97 -14.79 -21.77
CA LEU A 306 -18.17 -14.82 -23.22
C LEU A 306 -19.20 -15.87 -23.66
N ALA A 307 -19.18 -17.06 -23.04
CA ALA A 307 -20.15 -18.11 -23.33
C ALA A 307 -21.59 -17.70 -22.93
N ALA A 308 -21.75 -17.06 -21.77
CA ALA A 308 -23.03 -16.51 -21.34
C ALA A 308 -23.54 -15.43 -22.31
N PHE A 309 -22.64 -14.56 -22.80
CA PHE A 309 -22.97 -13.53 -23.78
C PHE A 309 -23.41 -14.10 -25.14
N ILE A 310 -22.71 -15.13 -25.64
CA ILE A 310 -23.07 -15.80 -26.90
C ILE A 310 -24.45 -16.47 -26.78
N LEU A 311 -24.75 -17.13 -25.65
CA LEU A 311 -26.06 -17.75 -25.42
C LEU A 311 -27.19 -16.73 -25.37
N ILE A 312 -26.96 -15.57 -24.72
CA ILE A 312 -27.94 -14.47 -24.70
C ILE A 312 -28.16 -13.91 -26.11
N LEU A 313 -27.08 -13.73 -26.90
CA LEU A 313 -27.19 -13.24 -28.27
C LEU A 313 -27.96 -14.20 -29.17
N ILE A 314 -27.71 -15.51 -29.06
CA ILE A 314 -28.43 -16.55 -29.80
C ILE A 314 -29.92 -16.53 -29.43
N ALA A 315 -30.26 -16.40 -28.14
CA ALA A 315 -31.64 -16.33 -27.69
C ALA A 315 -32.37 -15.09 -28.25
N VAL A 316 -31.71 -13.94 -28.27
CA VAL A 316 -32.26 -12.70 -28.85
C VAL A 316 -32.50 -12.83 -30.35
N VAL A 317 -31.54 -13.38 -31.10
CA VAL A 317 -31.68 -13.61 -32.54
C VAL A 317 -32.80 -14.60 -32.85
N ALA A 318 -32.94 -15.67 -32.06
CA ALA A 318 -34.01 -16.65 -32.23
C ALA A 318 -35.40 -16.01 -32.03
N VAL A 319 -35.57 -15.15 -31.02
CA VAL A 319 -36.82 -14.42 -30.77
C VAL A 319 -37.16 -13.47 -31.92
N ILE A 320 -36.17 -12.79 -32.50
CA ILE A 320 -36.36 -11.91 -33.66
C ILE A 320 -36.74 -12.72 -34.92
N ALA A 321 -36.12 -13.88 -35.13
CA ALA A 321 -36.41 -14.75 -36.27
C ALA A 321 -37.84 -15.30 -36.24
N VAL A 322 -38.35 -15.68 -35.06
CA VAL A 322 -39.72 -16.19 -34.88
C VAL A 322 -40.77 -15.10 -35.13
N LYS A 323 -40.45 -13.82 -34.91
CA LYS A 323 -41.38 -12.70 -35.10
C LYS A 323 -41.42 -12.15 -36.54
N ARG A 324 -40.65 -12.68 -37.50
CA ARG A 324 -40.75 -12.22 -38.89
C ARG A 324 -42.04 -12.74 -39.55
N PRO A 325 -42.96 -11.86 -40.00
CA PRO A 325 -44.16 -12.29 -40.69
C PRO A 325 -43.79 -12.95 -42.03
N LYS A 326 -44.38 -14.13 -42.31
CA LYS A 326 -44.21 -14.83 -43.59
C LYS A 326 -44.71 -13.93 -44.73
N LYS A 327 -43.86 -13.69 -45.74
CA LYS A 327 -44.27 -12.98 -46.96
C LYS A 327 -45.48 -13.68 -47.60
N PRO A 328 -46.51 -12.96 -48.03
CA PRO A 328 -47.64 -13.57 -48.73
C PRO A 328 -47.16 -14.14 -50.07
N LYS A 329 -47.55 -15.38 -50.36
CA LYS A 329 -47.33 -16.01 -51.67
C LYS A 329 -48.13 -15.23 -52.71
N LYS A 330 -47.45 -14.71 -53.74
CA LYS A 330 -48.14 -14.20 -54.94
C LYS A 330 -48.82 -15.37 -55.62
N ILE A 331 -50.14 -15.33 -55.69
CA ILE A 331 -50.95 -16.21 -56.54
C ILE A 331 -50.87 -15.60 -57.94
N ILE A 332 -50.34 -16.36 -58.89
CA ILE A 332 -50.38 -16.04 -60.32
C ILE A 332 -51.63 -16.75 -60.85
N MET A 333 -52.58 -15.98 -61.39
CA MET A 333 -53.67 -16.47 -62.24
C MET A 333 -53.30 -16.31 -63.70
#